data_AF-A0A1H7FQV6-F1
#
_entry.id   AF-A0A1H7FQV6-F1
#
_cell.length_a   1.000
_cell.length_b   1.000
_cell.length_c   1.000
_cell.angle_alpha   90.00
_cell.angle_beta   90.00
_cell.angle_gamma   90.00
#
_symmetry.space_group_name_H-M   'P 1'
#
loop_
_entity.id
_entity.type
_entity.pdbx_description
1 polymer ?
#
loop_
_entity_poly.entity_id
_entity_poly.type
_entity_poly.pdbx_seq_one_letter_code
_entity_poly.pdbx_strand_id
1 'polypeptide(L)'
;MYTSSKQKKRQFAIPCKTARFEFSVSRKWLHTAGLTLSAVFITHSLPPFIAQANAQSSFERLSSLLEATPAGGWVNASTNFFSDAWPTGADAVQVSSQQFPGAIVSAWSSFAWDSDNGRLMLWGGGHANYYGNEMYVWDGATGNWGRGSLPSRVGAGGFIVDGAAPQSAHTYDNNIYLPVNGMFLTFGGAAAPTGWNFQTTDGTNVSRAGPYLWDPLKSDPNKVGGTTGSGWDTVNVAQGGNMWIDRQGQWTGSEPGQYINGTAAYRTENGHDVVYLTAEQGSASGFPSLYRYTLGDVRNGGKDTWEVVGVTNNTVGYQGAATIDTTHNLYIRTATPIGPYTSALAVWDLDNANTANPYRNQDTGIHLVKEDGSDFIMTGTYGIGYDSANNTIVLWNGSNGGGEVWSASVVTDADGKIGTNTTWTVHEIASSTLEHPHGSFYTGVLGKWHYDTALNAFIAVDEIAGAGAGVWDAGVWLYKPMTTVAAIVPEPETYALLLAGLGLVGWVAHKRRRINM
;
A
#
# COMPACT_ATOMS: atom_id res chain seq x y z
N MET A 1 15.49 -8.48 -65.54
CA MET A 1 15.88 -9.74 -66.25
C MET A 1 15.65 -10.88 -65.27
N TYR A 2 14.52 -11.60 -65.43
CA TYR A 2 14.45 -13.02 -65.87
C TYR A 2 15.13 -13.99 -64.87
N THR A 3 14.50 -15.01 -64.25
CA THR A 3 13.17 -15.61 -64.44
C THR A 3 12.86 -16.60 -63.31
N SER A 4 11.56 -16.84 -63.09
CA SER A 4 10.97 -17.84 -62.19
C SER A 4 11.09 -19.28 -62.72
N SER A 5 10.95 -20.29 -61.84
CA SER A 5 10.30 -21.55 -62.25
C SER A 5 9.45 -22.17 -61.12
N LYS A 6 8.21 -22.51 -61.49
CA LYS A 6 7.20 -23.28 -60.75
C LYS A 6 7.35 -24.77 -61.07
N GLN A 7 6.83 -25.65 -60.19
CA GLN A 7 6.05 -26.90 -60.45
C GLN A 7 6.20 -27.85 -59.23
N LYS A 8 5.29 -28.76 -58.82
CA LYS A 8 3.89 -29.11 -59.13
C LYS A 8 3.41 -30.05 -58.00
N LYS A 9 2.09 -30.07 -57.77
CA LYS A 9 1.31 -30.99 -56.93
C LYS A 9 1.49 -32.48 -57.30
N ARG A 10 1.37 -33.38 -56.32
CA ARG A 10 0.73 -34.71 -56.49
C ARG A 10 -0.12 -35.09 -55.27
N GLN A 11 -1.38 -35.41 -55.55
CA GLN A 11 -2.36 -36.08 -54.70
C GLN A 11 -2.07 -37.59 -54.63
N PHE A 12 -2.44 -38.22 -53.53
CA PHE A 12 -2.86 -39.62 -53.48
C PHE A 12 -4.17 -39.73 -52.69
N ALA A 13 -5.08 -40.57 -53.18
CA ALA A 13 -6.40 -40.87 -52.64
C ALA A 13 -6.55 -42.40 -52.49
N ILE A 14 -7.70 -42.82 -51.93
CA ILE A 14 -8.36 -44.16 -51.90
C ILE A 14 -8.28 -44.88 -50.52
N PRO A 15 -9.35 -45.52 -49.97
CA PRO A 15 -10.81 -45.29 -50.08
C PRO A 15 -11.65 -45.51 -48.78
N CYS A 16 -12.87 -44.95 -48.81
CA CYS A 16 -14.19 -45.54 -48.49
C CYS A 16 -14.32 -46.76 -47.53
N LYS A 17 -15.11 -46.60 -46.46
CA LYS A 17 -16.37 -47.37 -46.24
C LYS A 17 -17.25 -46.79 -45.13
N THR A 18 -18.49 -46.55 -45.51
CA THR A 18 -19.68 -46.13 -44.76
C THR A 18 -20.40 -47.36 -44.18
N ALA A 19 -21.01 -47.23 -42.99
CA ALA A 19 -22.29 -47.88 -42.66
C ALA A 19 -22.94 -47.25 -41.41
N ARG A 20 -24.10 -46.61 -41.61
CA ARG A 20 -25.14 -46.34 -40.60
C ARG A 20 -26.05 -47.57 -40.53
N PHE A 21 -26.66 -47.83 -39.37
CA PHE A 21 -27.91 -48.58 -39.28
C PHE A 21 -28.81 -48.00 -38.18
N GLU A 22 -30.10 -47.92 -38.52
CA GLU A 22 -31.21 -47.34 -37.76
C GLU A 22 -31.92 -48.34 -36.83
N PHE A 23 -32.78 -47.76 -35.99
CA PHE A 23 -33.70 -48.28 -34.97
C PHE A 23 -34.54 -49.54 -35.29
N SER A 24 -34.90 -50.29 -34.23
CA SER A 24 -36.29 -50.75 -34.01
C SER A 24 -36.52 -51.27 -32.58
N VAL A 25 -37.73 -51.02 -32.07
CA VAL A 25 -38.27 -51.27 -30.72
C VAL A 25 -38.97 -52.64 -30.65
N SER A 26 -38.94 -53.30 -29.50
CA SER A 26 -39.97 -54.30 -29.13
C SER A 26 -40.13 -54.45 -27.60
N ARG A 27 -41.37 -54.32 -27.13
CA ARG A 27 -41.86 -54.48 -25.75
C ARG A 27 -42.19 -55.94 -25.42
N LYS A 28 -42.06 -56.34 -24.15
CA LYS A 28 -42.96 -57.22 -23.34
C LYS A 28 -42.36 -57.33 -21.91
N TRP A 29 -42.90 -56.68 -20.88
CA TRP A 29 -43.99 -57.06 -19.94
C TRP A 29 -43.79 -58.35 -19.10
N LEU A 30 -43.46 -58.08 -17.82
CA LEU A 30 -44.00 -58.59 -16.54
C LEU A 30 -43.60 -59.93 -15.89
N HIS A 31 -43.18 -59.72 -14.62
CA HIS A 31 -43.46 -60.43 -13.35
C HIS A 31 -43.18 -61.94 -13.22
N THR A 32 -42.34 -62.31 -12.25
CA THR A 32 -42.79 -62.77 -10.91
C THR A 32 -41.62 -62.96 -9.95
N ALA A 33 -41.96 -62.91 -8.66
CA ALA A 33 -41.11 -62.79 -7.49
C ALA A 33 -40.29 -64.04 -7.15
N GLY A 34 -39.14 -63.83 -6.51
CA GLY A 34 -38.36 -64.86 -5.83
C GLY A 34 -37.49 -64.22 -4.76
N LEU A 35 -37.94 -64.31 -3.51
CA LEU A 35 -37.18 -64.01 -2.29
C LEU A 35 -35.98 -64.97 -2.19
N THR A 36 -34.76 -64.44 -2.13
CA THR A 36 -33.66 -65.06 -1.39
C THR A 36 -32.72 -63.98 -0.85
N LEU A 37 -32.60 -63.97 0.46
CA LEU A 37 -31.75 -63.13 1.28
C LEU A 37 -30.28 -63.58 1.09
N SER A 38 -29.45 -62.74 0.46
CA SER A 38 -27.99 -62.89 0.46
C SER A 38 -27.36 -61.60 0.96
N ALA A 39 -26.70 -61.69 2.11
CA ALA A 39 -25.90 -60.62 2.68
C ALA A 39 -24.73 -60.29 1.73
N VAL A 40 -24.73 -59.07 1.19
CA VAL A 40 -23.59 -58.49 0.50
C VAL A 40 -23.02 -57.40 1.40
N PHE A 41 -21.81 -57.63 1.91
CA PHE A 41 -20.96 -56.56 2.44
C PHE A 41 -20.60 -55.63 1.28
N ILE A 42 -21.30 -54.51 1.15
CA ILE A 42 -20.84 -53.42 0.28
C ILE A 42 -19.78 -52.65 1.08
N THR A 43 -18.52 -53.02 0.88
CA THR A 43 -17.40 -52.12 1.14
C THR A 43 -17.57 -50.93 0.20
N HIS A 44 -18.22 -49.86 0.69
CA HIS A 44 -18.17 -48.57 0.03
C HIS A 44 -16.74 -48.05 0.17
N SER A 45 -15.91 -48.32 -0.84
CA SER A 45 -14.73 -47.51 -1.11
C SER A 45 -15.22 -46.10 -1.45
N LEU A 46 -15.44 -45.28 -0.42
CA LEU A 46 -15.51 -43.84 -0.58
C LEU A 46 -14.18 -43.41 -1.22
N PRO A 47 -14.17 -42.74 -2.38
CA PRO A 47 -12.96 -42.08 -2.82
C PRO A 47 -12.55 -41.09 -1.71
N PRO A 48 -11.25 -40.92 -1.43
CA PRO A 48 -10.82 -39.85 -0.55
C PRO A 48 -11.41 -38.57 -1.13
N PHE A 49 -12.25 -37.90 -0.34
CA PHE A 49 -12.51 -36.49 -0.55
C PHE A 49 -11.13 -35.83 -0.50
N ILE A 50 -10.55 -35.58 -1.66
CA ILE A 50 -9.55 -34.53 -1.78
C ILE A 50 -10.33 -33.31 -1.36
N ALA A 51 -10.14 -32.88 -0.11
CA ALA A 51 -10.60 -31.58 0.33
C ALA A 51 -10.05 -30.61 -0.70
N GLN A 52 -10.95 -30.04 -1.49
CA GLN A 52 -10.63 -28.93 -2.36
C GLN A 52 -10.14 -27.85 -1.40
N ALA A 53 -8.82 -27.65 -1.32
CA ALA A 53 -8.25 -26.61 -0.49
C ALA A 53 -8.92 -25.32 -0.96
N ASN A 54 -9.78 -24.75 -0.13
CA ASN A 54 -10.34 -23.44 -0.41
C ASN A 54 -9.15 -22.49 -0.52
N ALA A 55 -9.06 -21.76 -1.64
CA ALA A 55 -8.07 -20.70 -1.78
C ALA A 55 -8.33 -19.72 -0.64
N GLN A 56 -7.38 -19.60 0.28
CA GLN A 56 -7.44 -18.66 1.38
C GLN A 56 -7.44 -17.24 0.80
N SER A 57 -8.34 -16.38 1.25
CA SER A 57 -8.32 -14.96 0.90
C SER A 57 -7.18 -14.24 1.61
N SER A 58 -6.80 -13.06 1.12
CA SER A 58 -5.77 -12.22 1.75
C SER A 58 -6.12 -11.92 3.20
N PHE A 59 -7.33 -11.43 3.46
CA PHE A 59 -7.75 -11.06 4.82
C PHE A 59 -7.83 -12.26 5.77
N GLU A 60 -8.21 -13.44 5.31
CA GLU A 60 -8.18 -14.66 6.14
C GLU A 60 -6.74 -15.02 6.56
N ARG A 61 -5.78 -14.92 5.64
CA ARG A 61 -4.36 -15.21 5.94
C ARG A 61 -3.75 -14.17 6.87
N LEU A 62 -3.91 -12.89 6.53
CA LEU A 62 -3.30 -11.79 7.29
C LEU A 62 -3.92 -11.70 8.70
N SER A 63 -5.23 -11.88 8.83
CA SER A 63 -5.89 -11.93 10.15
C SER A 63 -5.38 -13.11 10.97
N SER A 64 -5.18 -14.29 10.37
CA SER A 64 -4.63 -15.45 11.09
C SER A 64 -3.19 -15.20 11.59
N LEU A 65 -2.35 -14.54 10.80
CA LEU A 65 -1.00 -14.12 11.25
C LEU A 65 -1.09 -13.13 12.43
N LEU A 66 -1.99 -12.15 12.35
CA LEU A 66 -2.20 -11.15 13.40
C LEU A 66 -2.81 -11.74 14.67
N GLU A 67 -3.71 -12.72 14.57
CA GLU A 67 -4.27 -13.44 15.73
C GLU A 67 -3.19 -14.17 16.52
N ALA A 68 -2.22 -14.77 15.82
CA ALA A 68 -1.06 -15.43 16.43
C ALA A 68 -0.01 -14.46 16.97
N THR A 69 -0.11 -13.17 16.63
CA THR A 69 0.85 -12.13 17.02
C THR A 69 0.37 -11.40 18.29
N PRO A 70 1.20 -11.25 19.33
CA PRO A 70 0.85 -10.42 20.49
C PRO A 70 0.69 -8.95 20.08
N ALA A 71 -0.13 -8.19 20.82
CA ALA A 71 -0.25 -6.74 20.60
C ALA A 71 1.11 -6.05 20.83
N GLY A 72 1.41 -5.01 20.03
CA GLY A 72 2.74 -4.40 19.93
C GLY A 72 3.77 -5.26 19.17
N GLY A 73 3.33 -6.33 18.51
CA GLY A 73 4.18 -7.32 17.86
C GLY A 73 4.22 -7.18 16.35
N TRP A 74 5.32 -7.62 15.76
CA TRP A 74 5.54 -7.72 14.32
C TRP A 74 5.45 -9.16 13.84
N VAL A 75 4.99 -9.35 12.62
CA VAL A 75 5.03 -10.66 11.93
C VAL A 75 5.38 -10.46 10.46
N ASN A 76 6.37 -11.21 9.97
CA ASN A 76 6.72 -11.20 8.56
C ASN A 76 5.62 -11.96 7.80
N ALA A 77 5.03 -11.31 6.80
CA ALA A 77 3.99 -11.88 5.97
C ALA A 77 4.52 -12.38 4.62
N SER A 78 5.76 -12.10 4.25
CA SER A 78 6.36 -12.58 3.01
C SER A 78 6.74 -14.06 3.06
N THR A 79 6.59 -14.75 1.93
CA THR A 79 6.94 -16.18 1.76
C THR A 79 7.98 -16.42 0.67
N ASN A 80 8.30 -15.40 -0.12
CA ASN A 80 9.40 -15.38 -1.07
C ASN A 80 10.17 -14.05 -0.98
N PHE A 81 11.27 -13.94 -1.71
CA PHE A 81 12.10 -12.74 -1.69
C PHE A 81 11.62 -11.73 -2.73
N PHE A 82 11.80 -10.45 -2.45
CA PHE A 82 11.50 -9.39 -3.42
C PHE A 82 12.22 -9.61 -4.78
N SER A 83 13.48 -10.02 -4.74
CA SER A 83 14.26 -10.30 -5.95
C SER A 83 13.73 -11.47 -6.80
N ASP A 84 12.86 -12.35 -6.28
CA ASP A 84 12.22 -13.41 -7.07
C ASP A 84 11.25 -12.84 -8.12
N ALA A 85 10.70 -11.65 -7.88
CA ALA A 85 9.83 -10.95 -8.82
C ALA A 85 10.60 -10.21 -9.94
N TRP A 86 11.91 -9.98 -9.74
CA TRP A 86 12.73 -9.12 -10.59
C TRP A 86 12.80 -9.63 -12.04
N PRO A 87 12.62 -8.78 -13.06
CA PRO A 87 12.87 -9.15 -14.45
C PRO A 87 14.34 -9.57 -14.66
N THR A 88 14.56 -10.64 -15.43
CA THR A 88 15.91 -11.16 -15.70
C THR A 88 16.18 -11.24 -17.20
N GLY A 89 17.46 -11.34 -17.60
CA GLY A 89 17.83 -11.54 -18.99
C GLY A 89 17.51 -10.34 -19.87
N ALA A 90 16.99 -10.59 -21.08
CA ALA A 90 16.71 -9.54 -22.06
C ALA A 90 15.52 -8.65 -21.69
N ASP A 91 14.60 -9.14 -20.85
CA ASP A 91 13.43 -8.39 -20.39
C ASP A 91 13.77 -7.35 -19.31
N ALA A 92 14.91 -7.50 -18.64
CA ALA A 92 15.37 -6.58 -17.60
C ALA A 92 15.84 -5.23 -18.17
N VAL A 93 15.97 -4.23 -17.31
CA VAL A 93 16.67 -2.99 -17.66
C VAL A 93 18.12 -3.31 -18.07
N GLN A 94 18.53 -2.86 -19.25
CA GLN A 94 19.85 -3.20 -19.83
C GLN A 94 20.95 -2.18 -19.49
N VAL A 95 20.65 -1.17 -18.68
CA VAL A 95 21.64 -0.20 -18.19
C VAL A 95 22.37 -0.84 -17.00
N SER A 96 23.67 -1.10 -17.13
CA SER A 96 24.45 -1.89 -16.15
C SER A 96 24.41 -1.34 -14.72
N SER A 97 24.37 -0.01 -14.55
CA SER A 97 24.26 0.62 -13.23
C SER A 97 22.87 0.51 -12.60
N GLN A 98 21.89 -0.03 -13.32
CA GLN A 98 20.47 -0.07 -12.96
C GLN A 98 19.96 -1.53 -12.79
N GLN A 99 20.86 -2.51 -12.65
CA GLN A 99 20.51 -3.94 -12.58
C GLN A 99 20.47 -4.49 -11.13
N PHE A 100 20.20 -3.60 -10.17
CA PHE A 100 20.12 -3.95 -8.75
C PHE A 100 18.67 -3.87 -8.26
N PRO A 101 18.06 -4.97 -7.79
CA PRO A 101 16.67 -4.96 -7.32
C PRO A 101 16.39 -3.95 -6.21
N GLY A 102 17.33 -3.77 -5.28
CA GLY A 102 17.17 -2.82 -4.17
C GLY A 102 17.16 -1.35 -4.58
N ALA A 103 17.43 -1.04 -5.86
CA ALA A 103 17.37 0.33 -6.38
C ALA A 103 15.98 0.98 -6.27
N ILE A 104 14.92 0.18 -6.12
CA ILE A 104 13.55 0.67 -5.90
C ILE A 104 13.30 0.93 -4.42
N VAL A 105 13.62 -0.05 -3.57
CA VAL A 105 13.29 -0.05 -2.14
C VAL A 105 14.16 0.96 -1.38
N SER A 106 15.47 0.99 -1.63
CA SER A 106 16.40 1.91 -0.96
C SER A 106 16.35 3.34 -1.48
N ALA A 107 15.68 3.57 -2.61
CA ALA A 107 15.40 4.91 -3.07
C ALA A 107 14.29 5.56 -2.24
N TRP A 108 13.96 6.81 -2.55
CA TRP A 108 12.83 7.53 -1.97
C TRP A 108 11.50 6.99 -2.53
N SER A 109 11.15 5.74 -2.20
CA SER A 109 9.93 5.06 -2.65
C SER A 109 8.88 4.95 -1.55
N SER A 110 7.64 4.72 -1.99
CA SER A 110 6.45 4.38 -1.21
C SER A 110 5.71 3.23 -1.88
N PHE A 111 4.75 2.63 -1.18
CA PHE A 111 3.81 1.68 -1.76
C PHE A 111 2.38 2.22 -1.73
N ALA A 112 1.49 1.57 -2.45
CA ALA A 112 0.05 1.69 -2.27
C ALA A 112 -0.53 0.37 -1.74
N TRP A 113 -1.46 0.45 -0.78
CA TRP A 113 -2.14 -0.72 -0.23
C TRP A 113 -3.55 -0.85 -0.83
N ASP A 114 -3.76 -1.92 -1.58
CA ASP A 114 -5.08 -2.31 -2.09
C ASP A 114 -5.89 -2.94 -0.94
N SER A 115 -6.65 -2.08 -0.27
CA SER A 115 -7.52 -2.42 0.86
C SER A 115 -8.72 -3.28 0.48
N ASP A 116 -9.01 -3.47 -0.82
CA ASP A 116 -10.13 -4.32 -1.27
C ASP A 116 -9.66 -5.78 -1.40
N ASN A 117 -8.41 -5.99 -1.80
CA ASN A 117 -7.87 -7.32 -2.12
C ASN A 117 -6.71 -7.75 -1.21
N GLY A 118 -6.26 -6.90 -0.28
CA GLY A 118 -5.12 -7.17 0.61
C GLY A 118 -3.82 -7.36 -0.17
N ARG A 119 -3.53 -6.45 -1.12
CA ARG A 119 -2.32 -6.49 -1.95
C ARG A 119 -1.51 -5.22 -1.76
N LEU A 120 -0.19 -5.35 -1.82
CA LEU A 120 0.72 -4.22 -1.77
C LEU A 120 1.31 -3.97 -3.15
N MET A 121 1.27 -2.72 -3.62
CA MET A 121 1.79 -2.30 -4.92
C MET A 121 2.99 -1.37 -4.71
N LEU A 122 4.18 -1.86 -5.06
CA LEU A 122 5.44 -1.13 -4.94
C LEU A 122 5.93 -0.71 -6.34
N TRP A 123 6.21 0.58 -6.48
CA TRP A 123 6.69 1.17 -7.73
C TRP A 123 7.56 2.41 -7.45
N GLY A 124 8.64 2.58 -8.20
CA GLY A 124 9.52 3.74 -8.08
C GLY A 124 10.98 3.39 -8.37
N GLY A 125 11.88 4.04 -7.64
CA GLY A 125 13.32 3.96 -7.85
C GLY A 125 13.84 5.26 -8.48
N GLY A 126 13.60 5.49 -9.77
CA GLY A 126 13.71 6.81 -10.40
C GLY A 126 15.05 7.55 -10.34
N HIS A 127 15.01 8.82 -10.77
CA HIS A 127 16.17 9.74 -10.83
C HIS A 127 17.45 9.05 -11.32
N ALA A 128 18.48 8.92 -10.49
CA ALA A 128 19.73 8.24 -10.81
C ALA A 128 19.74 6.75 -10.38
N ASN A 129 18.73 6.31 -9.62
CA ASN A 129 18.69 5.02 -8.94
C ASN A 129 18.09 3.90 -9.78
N TYR A 130 17.01 4.15 -10.53
CA TYR A 130 16.37 3.12 -11.35
C TYR A 130 15.60 3.68 -12.55
N TYR A 131 15.66 2.99 -13.68
CA TYR A 131 15.05 3.41 -14.95
C TYR A 131 13.87 2.54 -15.38
N GLY A 132 13.65 1.38 -14.75
CA GLY A 132 12.51 0.52 -15.02
C GLY A 132 11.24 1.06 -14.36
N ASN A 133 10.10 0.81 -15.00
CA ASN A 133 8.79 1.30 -14.58
C ASN A 133 7.77 0.16 -14.40
N GLU A 134 8.26 -1.07 -14.23
CA GLU A 134 7.46 -2.22 -13.89
C GLU A 134 6.83 -2.09 -12.49
N MET A 135 5.63 -2.65 -12.34
CA MET A 135 4.92 -2.70 -11.05
C MET A 135 5.30 -3.98 -10.31
N TYR A 136 5.59 -3.88 -9.00
CA TYR A 136 5.73 -5.04 -8.13
C TYR A 136 4.49 -5.17 -7.26
N VAL A 137 3.95 -6.38 -7.18
CA VAL A 137 2.73 -6.66 -6.41
C VAL A 137 3.02 -7.79 -5.44
N TRP A 138 2.83 -7.51 -4.15
CA TRP A 138 2.81 -8.54 -3.13
C TRP A 138 1.37 -8.95 -2.84
N ASP A 139 1.09 -10.25 -2.85
CA ASP A 139 -0.24 -10.81 -2.70
C ASP A 139 -0.45 -11.34 -1.27
N GLY A 140 -1.38 -10.73 -0.52
CA GLY A 140 -1.61 -11.09 0.89
C GLY A 140 -2.18 -12.48 1.12
N ALA A 141 -2.82 -13.09 0.12
CA ALA A 141 -3.35 -14.46 0.21
C ALA A 141 -2.23 -15.49 0.15
N THR A 142 -1.16 -15.20 -0.59
CA THR A 142 -0.03 -16.13 -0.76
C THR A 142 1.20 -15.75 0.06
N GLY A 143 1.40 -14.47 0.32
CA GLY A 143 2.64 -13.91 0.87
C GLY A 143 3.72 -13.68 -0.18
N ASN A 144 3.43 -13.86 -1.46
CA ASN A 144 4.44 -13.78 -2.51
C ASN A 144 4.50 -12.38 -3.14
N TRP A 145 5.72 -11.88 -3.27
CA TRP A 145 6.10 -10.91 -4.28
C TRP A 145 5.98 -11.50 -5.69
N GLY A 146 5.34 -10.76 -6.56
CA GLY A 146 5.35 -10.94 -8.00
C GLY A 146 5.51 -9.58 -8.71
N ARG A 147 5.51 -9.62 -10.04
CA ARG A 147 5.47 -8.41 -10.86
C ARG A 147 4.14 -8.30 -11.60
N GLY A 148 3.62 -7.09 -11.70
CA GLY A 148 2.43 -6.78 -12.47
C GLY A 148 2.71 -6.44 -13.93
N SER A 149 3.98 -6.20 -14.30
CA SER A 149 4.39 -5.90 -15.67
C SER A 149 5.89 -6.14 -15.89
N LEU A 150 6.31 -6.12 -17.15
CA LEU A 150 7.70 -5.93 -17.57
C LEU A 150 7.99 -4.43 -17.79
N PRO A 151 9.26 -3.99 -17.63
CA PRO A 151 9.63 -2.60 -17.84
C PRO A 151 9.51 -2.17 -19.31
N SER A 152 9.04 -0.94 -19.52
CA SER A 152 9.28 -0.23 -20.77
C SER A 152 10.73 0.25 -20.86
N ARG A 153 11.25 0.29 -22.08
CA ARG A 153 12.59 0.77 -22.41
C ARG A 153 12.65 2.29 -22.36
N VAL A 154 13.79 2.79 -21.91
CA VAL A 154 14.15 4.21 -21.99
C VAL A 154 14.87 4.48 -23.30
N GLY A 155 14.37 5.46 -24.05
CA GLY A 155 14.91 5.91 -25.34
C GLY A 155 15.87 7.11 -25.21
N ALA A 156 16.05 7.82 -26.31
CA ALA A 156 16.87 9.03 -26.35
C ALA A 156 16.33 10.10 -25.38
N GLY A 157 17.24 10.86 -24.75
CA GLY A 157 16.87 11.92 -23.81
C GLY A 157 16.29 11.43 -22.47
N GLY A 158 16.22 10.11 -22.23
CA GLY A 158 15.72 9.57 -20.97
C GLY A 158 14.20 9.37 -20.90
N PHE A 159 13.49 9.50 -22.03
CA PHE A 159 12.04 9.30 -22.10
C PHE A 159 11.67 7.83 -22.34
N ILE A 160 10.50 7.41 -21.87
CA ILE A 160 9.94 6.11 -22.21
C ILE A 160 9.63 6.08 -23.72
N VAL A 161 10.08 5.03 -24.41
CA VAL A 161 10.07 4.98 -25.89
C VAL A 161 8.70 5.15 -26.53
N ASP A 162 7.61 4.83 -25.82
CA ASP A 162 6.24 4.95 -26.31
C ASP A 162 5.43 6.06 -25.62
N GLY A 163 5.99 6.70 -24.58
CA GLY A 163 5.29 7.68 -23.73
C GLY A 163 4.03 7.16 -23.02
N ALA A 164 3.74 5.86 -23.09
CA ALA A 164 2.47 5.27 -22.63
C ALA A 164 2.54 4.80 -21.17
N ALA A 165 3.75 4.58 -20.66
CA ALA A 165 4.02 4.29 -19.26
C ALA A 165 4.90 5.40 -18.65
N PRO A 166 4.81 5.66 -17.33
CA PRO A 166 5.59 6.71 -16.69
C PRO A 166 7.09 6.42 -16.73
N GLN A 167 7.92 7.46 -16.70
CA GLN A 167 9.30 7.33 -16.25
C GLN A 167 9.29 6.85 -14.79
N SER A 168 10.25 6.02 -14.38
CA SER A 168 10.43 5.69 -12.95
C SER A 168 10.69 6.96 -12.13
N ALA A 169 10.31 7.00 -10.84
CA ALA A 169 10.55 8.17 -9.98
C ALA A 169 10.92 7.81 -8.54
N HIS A 170 11.64 8.74 -7.88
CA HIS A 170 11.51 8.91 -6.43
C HIS A 170 10.07 9.34 -6.17
N THR A 171 9.30 8.50 -5.50
CA THR A 171 7.88 8.73 -5.23
C THR A 171 7.63 9.35 -3.87
N TYR A 172 8.63 9.41 -2.98
CA TYR A 172 8.46 9.89 -1.61
C TYR A 172 7.24 9.22 -0.94
N ASP A 173 6.25 9.97 -0.50
CA ASP A 173 4.97 9.48 0.02
C ASP A 173 3.81 9.82 -0.96
N ASN A 174 4.03 9.58 -2.26
CA ASN A 174 3.08 9.94 -3.33
C ASN A 174 2.47 8.73 -4.08
N ASN A 175 2.63 7.50 -3.58
CA ASN A 175 1.95 6.32 -4.12
C ASN A 175 0.72 6.00 -3.26
N ILE A 176 -0.46 5.91 -3.88
CA ILE A 176 -1.75 5.76 -3.18
C ILE A 176 -2.65 4.77 -3.92
N TYR A 177 -3.45 3.98 -3.20
CA TYR A 177 -4.50 3.15 -3.78
C TYR A 177 -5.83 3.89 -3.77
N LEU A 178 -6.60 3.73 -4.84
CA LEU A 178 -7.87 4.39 -5.08
C LEU A 178 -8.98 3.34 -5.13
N PRO A 179 -9.63 2.98 -4.01
CA PRO A 179 -10.61 1.90 -3.95
C PRO A 179 -11.88 2.17 -4.75
N VAL A 180 -12.30 3.42 -4.98
CA VAL A 180 -13.49 3.68 -5.80
C VAL A 180 -13.21 3.36 -7.28
N ASN A 181 -12.05 3.78 -7.80
CA ASN A 181 -11.64 3.48 -9.17
C ASN A 181 -11.02 2.07 -9.32
N GLY A 182 -10.57 1.47 -8.21
CA GLY A 182 -9.80 0.24 -8.16
C GLY A 182 -8.47 0.39 -8.91
N MET A 183 -7.68 1.42 -8.58
CA MET A 183 -6.44 1.76 -9.29
C MET A 183 -5.33 2.21 -8.35
N PHE A 184 -4.09 1.97 -8.78
CA PHE A 184 -2.90 2.59 -8.18
C PHE A 184 -2.72 3.99 -8.75
N LEU A 185 -2.34 4.95 -7.92
CA LEU A 185 -2.00 6.33 -8.28
C LEU A 185 -0.56 6.63 -7.88
N THR A 186 0.17 7.30 -8.77
CA THR A 186 1.44 7.95 -8.41
C THR A 186 1.51 9.37 -8.97
N PHE A 187 1.87 10.32 -8.12
CA PHE A 187 2.27 11.66 -8.57
C PHE A 187 3.76 11.73 -8.95
N GLY A 188 4.53 10.68 -8.64
CA GLY A 188 5.97 10.67 -8.80
C GLY A 188 6.67 11.59 -7.81
N GLY A 189 7.63 12.35 -8.31
CA GLY A 189 8.51 13.22 -7.53
C GLY A 189 9.73 13.55 -8.37
N ALA A 190 10.82 12.81 -8.18
CA ALA A 190 12.03 12.96 -8.99
C ALA A 190 12.14 11.84 -10.04
N ALA A 191 11.63 12.10 -11.24
CA ALA A 191 11.58 11.16 -12.35
C ALA A 191 12.97 10.90 -12.97
N ALA A 192 13.20 9.67 -13.43
CA ALA A 192 14.41 9.29 -14.15
C ALA A 192 14.43 9.89 -15.56
N PRO A 193 15.58 10.33 -16.08
CA PRO A 193 16.87 10.50 -15.39
C PRO A 193 17.02 11.90 -14.77
N THR A 194 16.04 12.78 -14.93
CA THR A 194 16.22 14.23 -14.78
C THR A 194 16.11 14.72 -13.34
N GLY A 195 15.47 13.96 -12.46
CA GLY A 195 15.14 14.35 -11.11
C GLY A 195 13.97 15.34 -10.99
N TRP A 196 13.27 15.61 -12.09
CA TRP A 196 12.12 16.53 -12.14
C TRP A 196 10.79 15.78 -12.20
N ASN A 197 9.66 16.49 -12.37
CA ASN A 197 8.36 15.87 -12.61
C ASN A 197 8.39 14.93 -13.83
N PHE A 198 7.38 14.06 -13.93
CA PHE A 198 7.18 13.25 -15.14
C PHE A 198 7.07 14.12 -16.38
N GLN A 199 7.72 13.64 -17.45
CA GLN A 199 7.71 14.29 -18.74
C GLN A 199 7.49 13.25 -19.84
N THR A 200 6.91 13.72 -20.94
CA THR A 200 6.77 12.94 -22.17
C THR A 200 7.23 13.77 -23.37
N THR A 201 7.43 13.12 -24.51
CA THR A 201 7.85 13.78 -25.74
C THR A 201 7.12 13.21 -26.96
N ASP A 202 6.77 14.09 -27.90
CA ASP A 202 6.29 13.72 -29.23
C ASP A 202 7.44 13.52 -30.25
N GLY A 203 8.70 13.52 -29.77
CA GLY A 203 9.92 13.48 -30.57
C GLY A 203 10.44 14.86 -30.98
N THR A 204 9.69 15.93 -30.74
CA THR A 204 10.07 17.32 -31.04
C THR A 204 9.98 18.21 -29.79
N ASN A 205 8.87 18.11 -29.06
CA ASN A 205 8.55 18.89 -27.87
C ASN A 205 8.59 18.00 -26.63
N VAL A 206 8.92 18.59 -25.49
CA VAL A 206 8.81 17.96 -24.17
C VAL A 206 7.68 18.63 -23.41
N SER A 207 6.77 17.83 -22.85
CA SER A 207 5.66 18.31 -22.04
C SER A 207 5.61 17.62 -20.69
N ARG A 208 4.94 18.25 -19.73
CA ARG A 208 4.60 17.60 -18.46
C ARG A 208 3.70 16.39 -18.72
N ALA A 209 3.82 15.37 -17.87
CA ALA A 209 2.93 14.22 -17.83
C ALA A 209 2.50 13.94 -16.38
N GLY A 210 1.50 13.08 -16.21
CA GLY A 210 0.99 12.64 -14.94
C GLY A 210 -0.12 13.51 -14.32
N PRO A 211 -0.56 13.18 -13.10
CA PRO A 211 -0.22 11.96 -12.37
C PRO A 211 -0.63 10.70 -13.15
N TYR A 212 0.00 9.57 -12.85
CA TYR A 212 -0.28 8.32 -13.56
C TYR A 212 -1.11 7.40 -12.70
N LEU A 213 -2.06 6.71 -13.34
CA LEU A 213 -2.79 5.60 -12.75
C LEU A 213 -2.33 4.29 -13.37
N TRP A 214 -2.22 3.24 -12.58
CA TRP A 214 -2.02 1.87 -13.05
C TRP A 214 -3.27 1.04 -12.75
N ASP A 215 -3.70 0.25 -13.73
CA ASP A 215 -4.90 -0.59 -13.65
C ASP A 215 -4.55 -2.04 -13.27
N PRO A 216 -4.83 -2.48 -12.02
CA PRO A 216 -4.53 -3.84 -11.57
C PRO A 216 -5.25 -4.92 -12.36
N LEU A 217 -6.39 -4.61 -13.00
CA LEU A 217 -7.13 -5.57 -13.82
C LEU A 217 -6.37 -5.95 -15.11
N LYS A 218 -5.38 -5.16 -15.51
CA LYS A 218 -4.53 -5.41 -16.68
C LYS A 218 -3.17 -6.01 -16.33
N SER A 219 -2.92 -6.25 -15.04
CA SER A 219 -1.68 -6.83 -14.53
C SER A 219 -1.36 -8.15 -15.22
N ASP A 220 -0.15 -8.25 -15.78
CA ASP A 220 0.34 -9.45 -16.44
C ASP A 220 1.89 -9.47 -16.38
N PRO A 221 2.50 -10.43 -15.66
CA PRO A 221 3.94 -10.47 -15.44
C PRO A 221 4.77 -10.67 -16.72
N ASN A 222 4.15 -11.02 -17.84
CA ASN A 222 4.82 -11.29 -19.12
C ASN A 222 4.55 -10.19 -20.17
N LYS A 223 3.82 -9.13 -19.81
CA LYS A 223 3.53 -8.01 -20.70
C LYS A 223 4.21 -6.74 -20.22
N VAL A 224 4.63 -5.91 -21.16
CA VAL A 224 5.20 -4.60 -20.84
C VAL A 224 4.09 -3.65 -20.39
N GLY A 225 4.37 -2.81 -19.40
CA GLY A 225 3.37 -1.89 -18.85
C GLY A 225 2.80 -0.93 -19.91
N GLY A 226 3.63 -0.53 -20.87
CA GLY A 226 3.24 0.29 -22.02
C GLY A 226 2.63 -0.51 -23.20
N THR A 227 2.96 -0.06 -24.41
CA THR A 227 2.49 -0.61 -25.69
C THR A 227 3.39 -1.75 -26.21
N THR A 228 2.88 -2.58 -27.13
CA THR A 228 3.67 -3.67 -27.73
C THR A 228 4.93 -3.13 -28.41
N GLY A 229 6.08 -3.72 -28.10
CA GLY A 229 7.38 -3.29 -28.65
C GLY A 229 8.12 -2.26 -27.80
N SER A 230 7.53 -1.78 -26.71
CA SER A 230 8.20 -0.82 -25.83
C SER A 230 9.12 -1.45 -24.79
N GLY A 231 9.10 -2.78 -24.62
CA GLY A 231 9.97 -3.49 -23.67
C GLY A 231 11.46 -3.49 -24.02
N TRP A 232 12.28 -4.01 -23.10
CA TRP A 232 13.74 -4.10 -23.30
C TRP A 232 14.15 -5.22 -24.26
N ASP A 233 13.47 -6.38 -24.27
CA ASP A 233 13.72 -7.43 -25.26
C ASP A 233 13.12 -7.01 -26.62
N THR A 234 14.00 -6.68 -27.56
CA THR A 234 13.65 -6.29 -28.94
C THR A 234 13.65 -7.45 -29.91
N VAL A 235 14.10 -8.64 -29.49
CA VAL A 235 14.12 -9.86 -30.28
C VAL A 235 12.86 -10.66 -30.02
N ASN A 236 12.53 -10.92 -28.76
CA ASN A 236 11.29 -11.59 -28.35
C ASN A 236 10.32 -10.55 -27.80
N VAL A 237 9.70 -9.80 -28.70
CA VAL A 237 8.85 -8.66 -28.33
C VAL A 237 7.67 -9.12 -27.47
N ALA A 238 7.70 -8.74 -26.19
CA ALA A 238 6.58 -8.90 -25.27
C ALA A 238 5.38 -8.06 -25.72
N GLN A 239 4.17 -8.58 -25.48
CA GLN A 239 2.93 -7.86 -25.75
C GLN A 239 2.80 -6.66 -24.80
N GLY A 240 2.21 -5.57 -25.29
CA GLY A 240 1.85 -4.43 -24.45
C GLY A 240 0.60 -4.68 -23.64
N GLY A 241 0.66 -4.37 -22.34
CA GLY A 241 -0.47 -4.44 -21.42
C GLY A 241 -1.33 -3.18 -21.41
N ASN A 242 -0.81 -2.03 -21.86
CA ASN A 242 -1.49 -0.73 -21.78
C ASN A 242 -2.08 -0.48 -20.39
N MET A 243 -1.24 -0.69 -19.38
CA MET A 243 -1.64 -0.79 -17.98
C MET A 243 -1.70 0.57 -17.29
N TRP A 244 -1.04 1.58 -17.86
CA TRP A 244 -0.96 2.93 -17.31
C TRP A 244 -1.93 3.88 -18.01
N ILE A 245 -2.40 4.88 -17.27
CA ILE A 245 -3.24 5.98 -17.75
C ILE A 245 -2.58 7.27 -17.30
N ASP A 246 -2.16 8.09 -18.26
CA ASP A 246 -1.71 9.46 -17.99
C ASP A 246 -2.92 10.36 -17.74
N ARG A 247 -2.96 11.02 -16.58
CA ARG A 247 -4.04 11.96 -16.24
C ARG A 247 -3.76 13.39 -16.68
N GLN A 248 -2.61 13.69 -17.29
CA GLN A 248 -2.21 15.06 -17.64
C GLN A 248 -3.32 15.81 -18.40
N GLY A 249 -3.77 16.92 -17.82
CA GLY A 249 -4.81 17.78 -18.38
C GLY A 249 -6.24 17.23 -18.29
N GLN A 250 -6.46 16.08 -17.67
CA GLN A 250 -7.78 15.48 -17.46
C GLN A 250 -8.44 15.97 -16.17
N TRP A 251 -8.40 17.29 -15.93
CA TRP A 251 -8.92 17.90 -14.71
C TRP A 251 -9.43 19.32 -14.90
N THR A 252 -10.03 19.85 -13.84
CA THR A 252 -10.22 21.29 -13.62
C THR A 252 -9.36 21.77 -12.46
N GLY A 253 -9.16 23.09 -12.35
CA GLY A 253 -8.28 23.67 -11.34
C GLY A 253 -6.81 23.73 -11.77
N SER A 254 -5.91 23.95 -10.81
CA SER A 254 -4.48 24.10 -11.06
C SER A 254 -3.68 23.05 -10.30
N GLU A 255 -2.97 22.23 -11.05
CA GLU A 255 -2.05 21.22 -10.54
C GLU A 255 -0.86 21.90 -9.81
N PRO A 256 -0.27 21.27 -8.77
CA PRO A 256 0.98 21.70 -8.16
C PRO A 256 2.13 21.84 -9.16
N GLY A 257 3.14 22.63 -8.82
CA GLY A 257 4.33 22.84 -9.66
C GLY A 257 5.29 21.65 -9.62
N GLN A 258 5.41 20.98 -8.48
CA GLN A 258 6.23 19.77 -8.32
C GLN A 258 5.80 18.89 -7.15
N TYR A 259 6.26 17.64 -7.16
CA TYR A 259 5.91 16.61 -6.16
C TYR A 259 7.09 16.12 -5.31
N ILE A 260 8.28 16.72 -5.44
CA ILE A 260 9.44 16.38 -4.61
C ILE A 260 9.11 16.69 -3.15
N ASN A 261 9.44 15.75 -2.24
CA ASN A 261 9.09 15.82 -0.81
C ASN A 261 7.57 15.90 -0.54
N GLY A 262 6.76 15.58 -1.55
CA GLY A 262 5.31 15.48 -1.40
C GLY A 262 4.93 14.37 -0.42
N THR A 263 3.79 14.57 0.23
CA THR A 263 3.16 13.60 1.11
C THR A 263 1.70 13.50 0.75
N ALA A 264 1.10 12.32 0.83
CA ALA A 264 -0.25 12.08 0.37
C ALA A 264 -1.01 11.18 1.34
N ALA A 265 -2.29 11.46 1.50
CA ALA A 265 -3.18 10.63 2.30
C ALA A 265 -4.55 10.56 1.62
N TYR A 266 -5.16 9.39 1.69
CA TYR A 266 -6.39 9.07 0.99
C TYR A 266 -7.60 9.09 1.91
N ARG A 267 -8.75 9.50 1.36
CA ARG A 267 -10.06 9.09 1.86
C ARG A 267 -11.12 9.10 0.77
N THR A 268 -12.22 8.41 1.01
CA THR A 268 -13.41 8.51 0.15
C THR A 268 -14.27 9.70 0.58
N GLU A 269 -14.73 10.51 -0.36
CA GLU A 269 -15.71 11.57 -0.10
C GLU A 269 -16.82 11.55 -1.15
N ASN A 270 -18.08 11.50 -0.72
CA ASN A 270 -19.24 11.53 -1.60
C ASN A 270 -19.18 10.49 -2.74
N GLY A 271 -18.58 9.32 -2.48
CA GLY A 271 -18.39 8.26 -3.47
C GLY A 271 -17.27 8.50 -4.48
N HIS A 272 -16.37 9.46 -4.22
CA HIS A 272 -15.17 9.72 -5.02
C HIS A 272 -13.91 9.37 -4.24
N ASP A 273 -12.88 8.96 -4.98
CA ASP A 273 -11.51 8.93 -4.45
C ASP A 273 -10.99 10.36 -4.28
N VAL A 274 -10.59 10.71 -3.05
CA VAL A 274 -10.00 12.01 -2.73
C VAL A 274 -8.64 11.80 -2.09
N VAL A 275 -7.62 12.42 -2.68
CA VAL A 275 -6.27 12.43 -2.15
C VAL A 275 -5.94 13.83 -1.67
N TYR A 276 -5.66 13.95 -0.38
CA TYR A 276 -5.05 15.15 0.18
C TYR A 276 -3.54 15.02 0.06
N LEU A 277 -2.88 16.05 -0.43
CA LEU A 277 -1.44 16.03 -0.60
C LEU A 277 -0.80 17.39 -0.36
N THR A 278 0.38 17.38 0.23
CA THR A 278 1.23 18.57 0.29
C THR A 278 2.16 18.59 -0.91
N ALA A 279 2.16 19.68 -1.68
CA ALA A 279 3.03 19.85 -2.82
C ALA A 279 3.43 21.32 -3.00
N GLU A 280 4.54 21.58 -3.67
CA GLU A 280 5.04 22.95 -3.88
C GLU A 280 4.63 23.48 -5.26
N GLN A 281 4.27 24.76 -5.31
CA GLN A 281 3.96 25.45 -6.56
C GLN A 281 5.22 25.96 -7.28
N GLY A 282 6.32 26.13 -6.56
CA GLY A 282 7.59 26.67 -7.04
C GLY A 282 8.79 25.83 -6.62
N SER A 283 9.93 26.46 -6.29
CA SER A 283 11.13 25.80 -5.76
C SER A 283 10.89 25.19 -4.38
N ALA A 284 11.51 24.06 -4.05
CA ALA A 284 11.38 23.30 -2.80
C ALA A 284 11.80 24.11 -1.56
N SER A 285 10.94 25.02 -1.13
CA SER A 285 11.13 25.96 -0.05
C SER A 285 10.98 25.33 1.33
N GLY A 286 10.29 24.18 1.41
CA GLY A 286 9.86 23.55 2.66
C GLY A 286 8.51 24.05 3.15
N PHE A 287 7.77 24.85 2.37
CA PHE A 287 6.45 25.36 2.73
C PHE A 287 5.40 24.98 1.67
N PRO A 288 5.05 23.69 1.56
CA PRO A 288 4.09 23.23 0.57
C PRO A 288 2.67 23.76 0.84
N SER A 289 1.84 23.82 -0.19
CA SER A 289 0.39 24.01 -0.01
C SER A 289 -0.29 22.67 0.18
N LEU A 290 -1.42 22.65 0.89
CA LEU A 290 -2.29 21.49 0.98
C LEU A 290 -3.28 21.51 -0.19
N TYR A 291 -3.22 20.48 -1.01
CA TYR A 291 -4.12 20.25 -2.14
C TYR A 291 -5.13 19.16 -1.78
N ARG A 292 -6.35 19.30 -2.31
CA ARG A 292 -7.36 18.25 -2.42
C ARG A 292 -7.47 17.88 -3.90
N TYR A 293 -7.12 16.64 -4.23
CA TYR A 293 -7.25 16.08 -5.57
C TYR A 293 -8.40 15.07 -5.58
N THR A 294 -9.50 15.42 -6.23
CA THR A 294 -10.69 14.56 -6.35
C THR A 294 -10.69 13.90 -7.72
N LEU A 295 -10.68 12.58 -7.77
CA LEU A 295 -10.71 11.86 -9.04
C LEU A 295 -12.13 11.74 -9.59
N GLY A 296 -12.23 11.86 -10.90
CA GLY A 296 -13.45 11.49 -11.63
C GLY A 296 -13.63 9.97 -11.70
N ASP A 297 -14.69 9.54 -12.37
CA ASP A 297 -14.83 8.14 -12.80
C ASP A 297 -13.87 7.87 -13.96
N VAL A 298 -12.64 7.48 -13.64
CA VAL A 298 -11.54 7.36 -14.60
C VAL A 298 -11.87 6.33 -15.68
N ARG A 299 -12.52 5.23 -15.30
CA ARG A 299 -12.86 4.14 -16.23
C ARG A 299 -13.88 4.59 -17.27
N ASN A 300 -14.71 5.57 -16.95
CA ASN A 300 -15.70 6.15 -17.86
C ASN A 300 -15.31 7.54 -18.38
N GLY A 301 -14.03 7.92 -18.30
CA GLY A 301 -13.51 9.17 -18.88
C GLY A 301 -13.84 10.43 -18.09
N GLY A 302 -14.22 10.28 -16.81
CA GLY A 302 -14.44 11.39 -15.88
C GLY A 302 -13.19 12.25 -15.71
N LYS A 303 -13.42 13.54 -15.42
CA LYS A 303 -12.35 14.51 -15.13
C LYS A 303 -12.12 14.64 -13.63
N ASP A 304 -10.87 14.89 -13.28
CA ASP A 304 -10.45 15.11 -11.90
C ASP A 304 -10.59 16.60 -11.54
N THR A 305 -10.35 16.95 -10.28
CA THR A 305 -10.37 18.35 -9.81
C THR A 305 -9.21 18.60 -8.85
N TRP A 306 -8.50 19.70 -9.08
CA TRP A 306 -7.45 20.21 -8.20
C TRP A 306 -7.92 21.44 -7.43
N GLU A 307 -7.80 21.38 -6.11
CA GLU A 307 -8.15 22.47 -5.22
C GLU A 307 -7.02 22.71 -4.22
N VAL A 308 -6.56 23.96 -4.10
CA VAL A 308 -5.72 24.36 -2.95
C VAL A 308 -6.67 24.62 -1.79
N VAL A 309 -6.51 23.90 -0.69
CA VAL A 309 -7.46 23.95 0.45
C VAL A 309 -6.80 24.43 1.75
N GLY A 310 -5.48 24.56 1.77
CA GLY A 310 -4.71 25.09 2.88
C GLY A 310 -3.27 25.43 2.49
N VAL A 311 -2.54 26.08 3.39
CA VAL A 311 -1.13 26.48 3.18
C VAL A 311 -0.27 26.10 4.37
N THR A 312 1.03 25.87 4.15
CA THR A 312 2.01 25.82 5.24
C THR A 312 2.49 27.24 5.56
N ASN A 313 2.57 27.57 6.84
CA ASN A 313 3.06 28.83 7.39
C ASN A 313 3.85 28.62 8.69
N ASN A 314 3.47 27.64 9.51
CA ASN A 314 3.94 27.52 10.89
C ASN A 314 4.96 26.40 11.10
N THR A 315 5.14 25.52 10.11
CA THR A 315 6.10 24.42 10.15
C THR A 315 6.88 24.31 8.84
N VAL A 316 7.93 23.49 8.84
CA VAL A 316 8.71 23.18 7.64
C VAL A 316 8.43 21.75 7.22
N GLY A 317 7.87 21.60 6.01
CA GLY A 317 7.51 20.35 5.38
C GLY A 317 8.48 19.95 4.26
N TYR A 318 9.67 19.45 4.61
CA TYR A 318 10.57 18.77 3.67
C TYR A 318 10.14 17.31 3.46
N GLN A 319 11.08 16.40 3.20
CA GLN A 319 10.80 14.97 3.12
C GLN A 319 10.03 14.50 4.36
N GLY A 320 8.98 13.72 4.15
CA GLY A 320 8.16 13.18 5.23
C GLY A 320 7.13 12.19 4.72
N ALA A 321 6.14 11.93 5.58
CA ALA A 321 4.96 11.13 5.27
C ALA A 321 3.72 11.77 5.91
N ALA A 322 2.54 11.45 5.41
CA ALA A 322 1.28 11.95 5.90
C ALA A 322 0.27 10.85 6.21
N THR A 323 -0.74 11.23 6.99
CA THR A 323 -1.94 10.43 7.24
C THR A 323 -3.14 11.35 7.39
N ILE A 324 -4.34 10.78 7.32
CA ILE A 324 -5.58 11.46 7.71
C ILE A 324 -6.08 10.86 9.01
N ASP A 325 -6.31 11.74 9.99
CA ASP A 325 -7.15 11.44 11.14
C ASP A 325 -8.61 11.56 10.71
N THR A 326 -9.26 10.41 10.52
CA THR A 326 -10.67 10.35 10.08
C THR A 326 -11.67 10.68 11.19
N THR A 327 -11.23 10.69 12.46
CA THR A 327 -12.11 10.95 13.61
C THR A 327 -12.26 12.45 13.84
N HIS A 328 -11.16 13.19 13.75
CA HIS A 328 -11.13 14.64 13.98
C HIS A 328 -11.00 15.46 12.69
N ASN A 329 -11.05 14.80 11.54
CA ASN A 329 -10.98 15.44 10.22
C ASN A 329 -9.67 16.23 10.00
N LEU A 330 -8.52 15.64 10.35
CA LEU A 330 -7.22 16.31 10.25
C LEU A 330 -6.34 15.66 9.19
N TYR A 331 -5.61 16.48 8.43
CA TYR A 331 -4.47 16.03 7.66
C TYR A 331 -3.20 16.29 8.47
N ILE A 332 -2.43 15.23 8.73
CA ILE A 332 -1.26 15.26 9.60
C ILE A 332 -0.07 14.78 8.79
N ARG A 333 1.01 15.57 8.72
CA ARG A 333 2.30 15.12 8.18
C ARG A 333 3.45 15.35 9.13
N THR A 334 4.50 14.57 8.97
CA THR A 334 5.77 14.80 9.67
C THR A 334 6.39 16.13 9.21
N ALA A 335 7.00 16.86 10.14
CA ALA A 335 7.69 18.12 9.89
C ALA A 335 9.17 18.02 10.26
N THR A 336 9.98 18.93 9.74
CA THR A 336 11.42 18.99 10.02
C THR A 336 11.71 20.14 10.98
N PRO A 337 12.11 19.87 12.23
CA PRO A 337 12.57 20.91 13.14
C PRO A 337 13.86 21.57 12.62
N ILE A 338 13.79 22.85 12.22
CA ILE A 338 14.93 23.62 11.73
C ILE A 338 14.80 25.11 12.04
N GLY A 339 15.85 25.70 12.59
CA GLY A 339 15.90 27.12 12.92
C GLY A 339 14.76 27.51 13.88
N PRO A 340 13.88 28.47 13.51
CA PRO A 340 12.76 28.89 14.36
C PRO A 340 11.57 27.90 14.35
N TYR A 341 11.55 26.92 13.45
CA TYR A 341 10.46 25.94 13.35
C TYR A 341 10.82 24.70 14.15
N THR A 342 10.14 24.47 15.27
CA THR A 342 10.48 23.40 16.24
C THR A 342 9.43 22.29 16.33
N SER A 343 8.39 22.35 15.50
CA SER A 343 7.30 21.37 15.49
C SER A 343 7.71 20.08 14.79
N ALA A 344 7.28 18.95 15.34
CA ALA A 344 7.52 17.62 14.77
C ALA A 344 6.43 17.21 13.77
N LEU A 345 5.24 17.82 13.84
CA LEU A 345 4.14 17.60 12.89
C LEU A 345 3.58 18.94 12.38
N ALA A 346 3.07 18.90 11.16
CA ALA A 346 2.21 19.93 10.57
C ALA A 346 0.80 19.38 10.43
N VAL A 347 -0.19 20.08 10.96
CA VAL A 347 -1.58 19.62 11.02
C VAL A 347 -2.52 20.63 10.39
N TRP A 348 -3.33 20.22 9.43
CA TRP A 348 -4.44 21.01 8.90
C TRP A 348 -5.75 20.44 9.37
N ASP A 349 -6.65 21.33 9.77
CA ASP A 349 -8.04 21.01 10.02
C ASP A 349 -8.79 21.05 8.68
N LEU A 350 -9.29 19.89 8.24
CA LEU A 350 -9.96 19.77 6.95
C LEU A 350 -11.38 20.35 6.97
N ASP A 351 -11.98 20.60 8.14
CA ASP A 351 -13.23 21.38 8.23
C ASP A 351 -13.01 22.84 7.84
N ASN A 352 -11.78 23.35 7.95
CA ASN A 352 -11.41 24.69 7.54
C ASN A 352 -10.96 24.78 6.07
N ALA A 353 -10.99 23.67 5.31
CA ALA A 353 -10.62 23.63 3.90
C ALA A 353 -11.28 24.76 3.11
N ASN A 354 -10.48 25.61 2.45
CA ASN A 354 -10.98 26.83 1.84
C ASN A 354 -10.32 27.13 0.49
N THR A 355 -11.02 26.86 -0.60
CA THR A 355 -10.52 27.07 -1.96
C THR A 355 -10.51 28.54 -2.40
N ALA A 356 -11.40 29.36 -1.84
CA ALA A 356 -11.47 30.79 -2.14
C ALA A 356 -10.36 31.58 -1.43
N ASN A 357 -9.95 31.13 -0.24
CA ASN A 357 -8.85 31.72 0.52
C ASN A 357 -8.12 30.64 1.36
N PRO A 358 -7.15 29.93 0.76
CA PRO A 358 -6.40 28.86 1.44
C PRO A 358 -5.64 29.32 2.69
N TYR A 359 -5.30 30.61 2.81
CA TYR A 359 -4.67 31.17 4.01
C TYR A 359 -5.58 31.18 5.24
N ARG A 360 -6.88 30.87 5.09
CA ARG A 360 -7.76 30.61 6.24
C ARG A 360 -7.53 29.24 6.89
N ASN A 361 -6.85 28.33 6.18
CA ASN A 361 -6.49 27.01 6.66
C ASN A 361 -4.97 26.85 6.65
N GLN A 362 -4.32 27.52 7.61
CA GLN A 362 -2.89 27.37 7.84
C GLN A 362 -2.65 26.12 8.68
N ASP A 363 -1.51 25.47 8.46
CA ASP A 363 -1.07 24.38 9.33
C ASP A 363 -0.91 24.86 10.78
N THR A 364 -1.17 23.96 11.71
CA THR A 364 -0.81 24.10 13.12
C THR A 364 0.37 23.19 13.41
N GLY A 365 1.43 23.75 13.97
CA GLY A 365 2.58 22.97 14.40
C GLY A 365 2.34 22.25 15.71
N ILE A 366 2.66 20.96 15.77
CA ILE A 366 2.60 20.15 16.99
C ILE A 366 4.01 19.82 17.46
N HIS A 367 4.30 20.16 18.72
CA HIS A 367 5.48 19.70 19.43
C HIS A 367 5.20 18.34 20.06
N LEU A 368 6.07 17.37 19.81
CA LEU A 368 6.01 16.06 20.42
C LEU A 368 7.00 16.01 21.58
N VAL A 369 6.55 15.54 22.74
CA VAL A 369 7.37 15.37 23.95
C VAL A 369 7.25 13.95 24.47
N LYS A 370 8.32 13.41 25.04
CA LYS A 370 8.30 12.10 25.71
C LYS A 370 7.58 12.19 27.05
N GLU A 371 7.30 11.04 27.67
CA GLU A 371 6.66 10.95 28.99
C GLU A 371 7.41 11.72 30.10
N ASP A 372 8.73 11.82 30.00
CA ASP A 372 9.57 12.56 30.95
C ASP A 372 9.59 14.08 30.70
N GLY A 373 8.84 14.55 29.70
CA GLY A 373 8.76 15.95 29.28
C GLY A 373 9.90 16.42 28.38
N SER A 374 10.86 15.55 28.03
CA SER A 374 11.91 15.88 27.07
C SER A 374 11.39 15.91 25.63
N ASP A 375 12.06 16.66 24.76
CA ASP A 375 11.67 16.76 23.35
C ASP A 375 11.78 15.41 22.64
N PHE A 376 10.76 15.09 21.83
CA PHE A 376 10.85 14.02 20.85
C PHE A 376 11.47 14.55 19.56
N ILE A 377 12.56 13.93 19.12
CA ILE A 377 13.31 14.38 17.94
C ILE A 377 12.79 13.63 16.70
N MET A 378 11.92 14.30 15.95
CA MET A 378 11.48 13.84 14.63
C MET A 378 12.62 13.97 13.60
N THR A 379 12.80 12.95 12.77
CA THR A 379 13.75 12.94 11.65
C THR A 379 13.04 12.53 10.35
N GLY A 380 13.73 12.64 9.22
CA GLY A 380 13.22 12.19 7.92
C GLY A 380 13.08 10.66 7.77
N THR A 381 13.42 9.87 8.80
CA THR A 381 13.35 8.41 8.76
C THR A 381 12.03 7.84 9.27
N TYR A 382 11.15 8.68 9.82
CA TYR A 382 9.88 8.24 10.37
C TYR A 382 8.81 8.10 9.28
N GLY A 383 8.04 7.00 9.37
CA GLY A 383 6.72 6.89 8.77
C GLY A 383 5.65 7.31 9.78
N ILE A 384 4.46 7.67 9.30
CA ILE A 384 3.31 7.99 10.14
C ILE A 384 2.06 7.33 9.56
N GLY A 385 1.20 6.81 10.43
CA GLY A 385 -0.13 6.37 10.07
C GLY A 385 -1.10 6.62 11.22
N TYR A 386 -2.39 6.69 10.91
CA TYR A 386 -3.44 6.92 11.90
C TYR A 386 -4.18 5.60 12.19
N ASP A 387 -4.07 5.15 13.43
CA ASP A 387 -4.86 4.05 13.96
C ASP A 387 -6.23 4.58 14.40
N SER A 388 -7.22 4.41 13.54
CA SER A 388 -8.60 4.86 13.80
C SER A 388 -9.33 4.01 14.84
N ALA A 389 -8.85 2.81 15.16
CA ALA A 389 -9.45 1.98 16.21
C ALA A 389 -9.07 2.48 17.61
N ASN A 390 -7.86 3.05 17.76
CA ASN A 390 -7.34 3.55 19.03
C ASN A 390 -7.29 5.09 19.12
N ASN A 391 -7.64 5.80 18.04
CA ASN A 391 -7.58 7.26 17.94
C ASN A 391 -6.17 7.82 18.23
N THR A 392 -5.17 7.21 17.62
CA THR A 392 -3.76 7.54 17.82
C THR A 392 -3.03 7.67 16.50
N ILE A 393 -2.10 8.62 16.43
CA ILE A 393 -1.03 8.53 15.42
C ILE A 393 0.00 7.51 15.87
N VAL A 394 0.49 6.72 14.93
CA VAL A 394 1.54 5.73 15.16
C VAL A 394 2.69 6.02 14.21
N LEU A 395 3.86 6.24 14.80
CA LEU A 395 5.10 6.54 14.11
C LEU A 395 5.97 5.30 14.08
N TRP A 396 6.53 4.98 12.93
CA TRP A 396 7.53 3.93 12.80
C TRP A 396 8.89 4.55 12.49
N ASN A 397 9.87 4.33 13.37
CA ASN A 397 11.24 4.76 13.11
C ASN A 397 11.94 3.72 12.23
N GLY A 398 12.20 4.06 10.98
CA GLY A 398 12.99 3.20 10.09
C GLY A 398 14.47 3.12 10.46
N SER A 399 14.96 3.94 11.37
CA SER A 399 16.35 3.85 11.84
C SER A 399 16.55 2.71 12.85
N ASN A 400 17.79 2.50 13.28
CA ASN A 400 18.13 1.72 14.47
C ASN A 400 17.61 0.28 14.51
N GLY A 401 17.52 -0.40 13.37
CA GLY A 401 17.12 -1.81 13.33
C GLY A 401 15.62 -2.06 13.11
N GLY A 402 14.81 -1.03 12.80
CA GLY A 402 13.47 -1.19 12.19
C GLY A 402 12.34 -1.68 13.08
N GLY A 403 12.57 -1.94 14.37
CA GLY A 403 11.53 -2.42 15.30
C GLY A 403 10.86 -1.34 16.16
N GLU A 404 11.32 -0.09 16.09
CA GLU A 404 10.95 0.97 17.03
C GLU A 404 9.67 1.72 16.59
N VAL A 405 8.61 1.59 17.39
CA VAL A 405 7.30 2.19 17.15
C VAL A 405 6.95 3.16 18.28
N TRP A 406 6.33 4.28 17.94
CA TRP A 406 5.84 5.28 18.88
C TRP A 406 4.37 5.57 18.63
N SER A 407 3.63 5.95 19.67
CA SER A 407 2.24 6.39 19.52
C SER A 407 1.97 7.69 20.27
N ALA A 408 1.09 8.52 19.72
CA ALA A 408 0.56 9.71 20.37
C ALA A 408 -0.96 9.76 20.17
N SER A 409 -1.71 10.08 21.23
CA SER A 409 -3.11 10.43 21.08
C SER A 409 -3.24 11.79 20.39
N VAL A 410 -4.23 11.92 19.52
CA VAL A 410 -4.58 13.22 18.95
C VAL A 410 -5.34 14.02 20.01
N VAL A 411 -4.79 15.16 20.42
CA VAL A 411 -5.38 16.00 21.47
C VAL A 411 -6.11 17.18 20.83
N THR A 412 -7.42 17.24 21.06
CA THR A 412 -8.33 18.26 20.55
C THR A 412 -9.13 18.91 21.69
N ASP A 413 -9.76 20.04 21.42
CA ASP A 413 -10.77 20.63 22.29
C ASP A 413 -12.13 19.88 22.17
N ALA A 414 -13.14 20.37 22.89
CA ALA A 414 -14.46 19.74 22.91
C ALA A 414 -15.18 19.76 21.55
N ASP A 415 -14.77 20.64 20.63
CA ASP A 415 -15.31 20.73 19.27
C ASP A 415 -14.48 19.91 18.27
N GLY A 416 -13.48 19.15 18.72
CA GLY A 416 -12.61 18.34 17.88
C GLY A 416 -11.49 19.11 17.20
N LYS A 417 -11.23 20.37 17.60
CA LYS A 417 -10.21 21.22 16.98
C LYS A 417 -8.90 21.18 17.77
N ILE A 418 -7.78 21.33 17.07
CA ILE A 418 -6.46 21.39 17.73
C ILE A 418 -6.40 22.58 18.71
N GLY A 419 -6.84 23.77 18.30
CA GLY A 419 -6.87 24.95 19.15
C GLY A 419 -5.49 25.27 19.77
N THR A 420 -5.42 25.28 21.10
CA THR A 420 -4.16 25.50 21.86
C THR A 420 -3.44 24.21 22.23
N ASN A 421 -3.96 23.04 21.85
CA ASN A 421 -3.40 21.72 22.16
C ASN A 421 -2.24 21.36 21.21
N THR A 422 -1.19 22.17 21.21
CA THR A 422 -0.05 22.04 20.28
C THR A 422 1.11 21.23 20.85
N THR A 423 0.95 20.59 22.01
CA THR A 423 1.94 19.70 22.60
C THR A 423 1.31 18.34 22.87
N TRP A 424 1.81 17.29 22.22
CA TRP A 424 1.33 15.92 22.42
C TRP A 424 2.41 15.05 23.03
N THR A 425 2.02 14.17 23.94
CA THR A 425 2.92 13.20 24.54
C THR A 425 3.01 11.96 23.67
N VAL A 426 4.23 11.54 23.35
CA VAL A 426 4.52 10.31 22.61
C VAL A 426 5.05 9.23 23.54
N HIS A 427 4.64 8.00 23.27
CA HIS A 427 5.00 6.81 24.04
C HIS A 427 5.72 5.83 23.13
N GLU A 428 6.88 5.36 23.55
CA GLU A 428 7.57 4.25 22.88
C GLU A 428 6.78 2.97 23.13
N ILE A 429 6.50 2.22 22.07
CA ILE A 429 5.92 0.89 22.15
C ILE A 429 7.04 -0.12 21.91
N ALA A 430 7.50 -0.74 23.00
CA ALA A 430 8.45 -1.84 22.91
C ALA A 430 7.84 -2.99 22.11
N SER A 431 8.62 -3.52 21.16
CA SER A 431 8.16 -4.67 20.38
C SER A 431 7.92 -5.88 21.28
N SER A 432 6.76 -6.52 21.13
CA SER A 432 6.41 -7.73 21.88
C SER A 432 6.83 -9.03 21.17
N THR A 433 7.44 -8.92 19.99
CA THR A 433 8.04 -10.04 19.24
C THR A 433 9.55 -9.85 19.13
N LEU A 434 10.29 -10.95 19.06
CA LEU A 434 11.74 -10.91 18.81
C LEU A 434 12.02 -10.53 17.35
N GLU A 435 11.26 -11.10 16.43
CA GLU A 435 11.33 -10.78 15.01
C GLU A 435 10.59 -9.47 14.75
N HIS A 436 11.21 -8.61 13.96
CA HIS A 436 10.69 -7.33 13.49
C HIS A 436 11.42 -6.96 12.18
N PRO A 437 10.92 -5.96 11.42
CA PRO A 437 11.64 -5.43 10.28
C PRO A 437 13.07 -5.04 10.67
N HIS A 438 14.06 -5.27 9.81
CA HIS A 438 15.45 -4.91 10.12
C HIS A 438 15.73 -3.40 9.93
N GLY A 439 14.89 -2.70 9.15
CA GLY A 439 14.95 -1.26 8.95
C GLY A 439 16.30 -0.77 8.44
N SER A 440 16.90 0.23 9.11
CA SER A 440 18.11 0.92 8.64
C SER A 440 17.90 1.73 7.37
N PHE A 441 16.72 2.34 7.22
CA PHE A 441 16.37 3.16 6.07
C PHE A 441 17.24 4.42 5.98
N TYR A 442 18.06 4.51 4.93
CA TYR A 442 18.87 5.71 4.67
C TYR A 442 18.03 6.87 4.12
N THR A 443 17.08 6.56 3.25
CA THR A 443 16.18 7.53 2.59
C THR A 443 14.87 7.72 3.35
N GLY A 444 14.65 6.93 4.41
CA GLY A 444 13.49 6.97 5.29
C GLY A 444 12.35 6.03 4.91
N VAL A 445 11.45 5.82 5.87
CA VAL A 445 10.25 4.99 5.68
C VAL A 445 9.32 5.61 4.65
N LEU A 446 9.02 6.91 4.78
CA LEU A 446 8.11 7.64 3.89
C LEU A 446 6.74 6.93 3.85
N GLY A 447 6.14 6.76 2.67
CA GLY A 447 4.90 6.00 2.47
C GLY A 447 5.07 4.48 2.47
N LYS A 448 5.98 3.93 3.30
CA LYS A 448 6.15 2.49 3.51
C LYS A 448 5.53 1.99 4.81
N TRP A 449 4.56 2.73 5.34
CA TRP A 449 3.84 2.46 6.59
C TRP A 449 2.38 2.86 6.43
N HIS A 450 1.45 1.91 6.57
CA HIS A 450 0.03 2.15 6.30
C HIS A 450 -0.88 1.40 7.29
N TYR A 451 -1.92 2.05 7.81
CA TYR A 451 -2.93 1.41 8.66
C TYR A 451 -4.11 0.90 7.83
N ASP A 452 -4.46 -0.39 7.98
CA ASP A 452 -5.66 -0.97 7.39
C ASP A 452 -6.71 -1.24 8.48
N THR A 453 -7.89 -0.64 8.30
CA THR A 453 -9.00 -0.72 9.26
C THR A 453 -9.69 -2.08 9.29
N ALA A 454 -9.63 -2.86 8.21
CA ALA A 454 -10.23 -4.18 8.17
C ALA A 454 -9.37 -5.21 8.93
N LEU A 455 -8.04 -5.04 8.89
CA LEU A 455 -7.08 -5.84 9.63
C LEU A 455 -6.86 -5.35 11.07
N ASN A 456 -7.19 -4.09 11.36
CA ASN A 456 -6.76 -3.37 12.56
C ASN A 456 -5.26 -3.51 12.81
N ALA A 457 -4.47 -3.30 11.74
CA ALA A 457 -3.04 -3.51 11.75
C ALA A 457 -2.35 -2.56 10.77
N PHE A 458 -1.05 -2.38 10.98
CA PHE A 458 -0.22 -1.66 10.04
C PHE A 458 0.49 -2.63 9.09
N ILE A 459 0.59 -2.24 7.83
CA ILE A 459 1.36 -2.88 6.78
C ILE A 459 2.63 -2.07 6.56
N ALA A 460 3.77 -2.75 6.52
CA ALA A 460 5.07 -2.16 6.30
C ALA A 460 5.82 -2.89 5.18
N VAL A 461 6.67 -2.15 4.46
CA VAL A 461 7.72 -2.73 3.61
C VAL A 461 9.04 -2.42 4.28
N ASP A 462 9.82 -3.47 4.54
CA ASP A 462 11.15 -3.36 5.12
C ASP A 462 12.16 -2.77 4.12
N GLU A 463 13.29 -2.29 4.62
CA GLU A 463 14.40 -1.85 3.77
C GLU A 463 14.99 -3.05 3.03
N ILE A 464 15.69 -2.82 1.91
CA ILE A 464 16.30 -3.94 1.20
C ILE A 464 17.43 -4.56 2.04
N ALA A 465 17.45 -5.89 2.16
CA ALA A 465 18.55 -6.62 2.75
C ALA A 465 19.03 -7.76 1.84
N GLY A 466 20.33 -8.07 1.94
CA GLY A 466 20.89 -9.23 1.27
C GLY A 466 20.54 -10.51 2.02
N ALA A 467 19.84 -11.44 1.36
CA ALA A 467 19.54 -12.77 1.91
C ALA A 467 20.65 -13.80 1.63
N GLY A 468 21.77 -13.36 1.05
CA GLY A 468 22.88 -14.21 0.61
C GLY A 468 22.74 -14.68 -0.83
N ALA A 469 23.83 -15.21 -1.41
CA ALA A 469 23.86 -15.75 -2.79
C ALA A 469 23.31 -14.83 -3.90
N GLY A 470 23.38 -13.50 -3.72
CA GLY A 470 22.87 -12.52 -4.68
C GLY A 470 21.36 -12.28 -4.62
N VAL A 471 20.69 -12.84 -3.62
CA VAL A 471 19.25 -12.67 -3.37
C VAL A 471 19.04 -11.47 -2.45
N TRP A 472 18.01 -10.70 -2.75
CA TRP A 472 17.63 -9.48 -2.04
C TRP A 472 16.18 -9.54 -1.61
N ASP A 473 15.92 -9.09 -0.39
CA ASP A 473 14.60 -9.10 0.21
C ASP A 473 14.16 -7.72 0.66
N ALA A 474 12.87 -7.45 0.47
CA ALA A 474 12.12 -6.35 1.06
C ALA A 474 10.84 -6.97 1.61
N GLY A 475 10.92 -7.47 2.82
CA GLY A 475 9.82 -8.19 3.45
C GLY A 475 8.60 -7.30 3.66
N VAL A 476 7.41 -7.86 3.46
CA VAL A 476 6.17 -7.21 3.89
C VAL A 476 5.86 -7.68 5.29
N TRP A 477 5.73 -6.73 6.22
CA TRP A 477 5.48 -6.99 7.62
C TRP A 477 4.13 -6.45 8.04
N LEU A 478 3.52 -7.14 9.01
CA LEU A 478 2.36 -6.64 9.72
C LEU A 478 2.77 -6.25 11.13
N TYR A 479 2.28 -5.12 11.62
CA TYR A 479 2.39 -4.71 13.00
C TYR A 479 1.00 -4.64 13.64
N LYS A 480 0.85 -5.36 14.75
CA LYS A 480 -0.40 -5.37 15.52
C LYS A 480 -0.34 -4.26 16.58
N PRO A 481 -1.14 -3.19 16.46
CA PRO A 481 -1.11 -2.11 17.42
C PRO A 481 -1.53 -2.57 18.82
N MET A 482 -1.12 -1.80 19.82
CA MET A 482 -1.64 -1.94 21.17
C MET A 482 -3.11 -1.55 21.16
N THR A 483 -4.01 -2.50 21.36
CA THR A 483 -5.40 -2.14 21.65
C THR A 483 -5.44 -1.41 22.98
N THR A 484 -5.91 -0.17 22.97
CA THR A 484 -6.33 0.50 24.19
C THR A 484 -7.47 -0.31 24.78
N VAL A 485 -7.14 -1.20 25.72
CA VAL A 485 -8.16 -1.66 26.67
C VAL A 485 -8.52 -0.38 27.40
N ALA A 486 -9.65 0.24 27.04
CA ALA A 486 -10.24 1.30 27.84
C ALA A 486 -10.10 0.84 29.28
N ALA A 487 -9.31 1.56 30.06
CA ALA A 487 -9.09 1.21 31.45
C ALA A 487 -10.48 0.93 32.01
N ILE A 488 -10.74 -0.30 32.44
CA ILE A 488 -12.00 -0.65 33.05
C ILE A 488 -11.97 0.15 34.35
N VAL A 489 -12.42 1.41 34.29
CA VAL A 489 -12.72 2.22 35.45
C VAL A 489 -13.80 1.39 36.12
N PRO A 490 -13.52 0.71 37.24
CA PRO A 490 -14.55 -0.08 37.88
C PRO A 490 -15.67 0.90 38.21
N GLU A 491 -16.87 0.62 37.72
CA GLU A 491 -18.08 1.38 38.05
C GLU A 491 -18.07 1.67 39.57
N PRO A 492 -18.55 2.82 40.06
CA PRO A 492 -18.57 3.15 41.49
C PRO A 492 -19.13 2.01 42.37
N GLU A 493 -20.02 1.21 41.80
CA GLU A 493 -20.60 0.00 42.38
C GLU A 493 -19.57 -1.10 42.65
N THR A 494 -18.54 -1.24 41.82
CA THR A 494 -17.42 -2.18 42.01
C THR A 494 -16.56 -1.77 43.20
N TYR A 495 -16.32 -0.47 43.39
CA TYR A 495 -15.67 0.04 44.61
C TYR A 495 -16.53 -0.16 45.84
N ALA A 496 -17.85 0.05 45.72
CA ALA A 496 -18.80 -0.20 46.81
C ALA A 496 -18.84 -1.69 47.21
N LEU A 497 -18.80 -2.61 46.23
CA LEU A 497 -18.74 -4.06 46.46
C LEU A 497 -17.40 -4.48 47.07
N LEU A 498 -16.28 -3.90 46.65
CA LEU A 498 -14.97 -4.18 47.22
C LEU A 498 -14.89 -3.71 48.69
N LEU A 499 -15.41 -2.52 48.98
CA LEU A 499 -15.51 -1.97 50.34
C LEU A 499 -16.48 -2.76 51.22
N ALA A 500 -17.62 -3.20 50.67
CA ALA A 500 -18.56 -4.08 51.36
C ALA A 500 -17.93 -5.45 51.67
N GLY A 501 -17.16 -6.02 50.74
CA GLY A 501 -16.41 -7.25 50.94
C GLY A 501 -15.36 -7.12 52.05
N LEU A 502 -14.57 -6.04 52.05
CA LEU A 502 -13.59 -5.76 53.11
C LEU A 502 -14.25 -5.51 54.47
N GLY A 503 -15.40 -4.82 54.49
CA GLY A 503 -16.22 -4.61 55.69
C GLY A 503 -16.75 -5.92 56.28
N LEU A 504 -17.19 -6.85 55.43
CA LEU A 504 -17.66 -8.17 55.85
C LEU A 504 -16.52 -9.02 56.45
N VAL A 505 -15.34 -9.01 55.83
CA VAL A 505 -14.15 -9.71 56.35
C VAL A 505 -13.70 -9.11 57.70
N GLY A 506 -13.70 -7.78 57.83
CA GLY A 506 -13.44 -7.10 59.09
C GLY A 506 -14.43 -7.46 60.19
N TRP A 507 -15.73 -7.55 59.87
CA TRP A 507 -16.77 -7.95 60.83
C TRP A 507 -16.64 -9.40 61.27
N VAL A 508 -16.36 -10.33 60.34
CA VAL A 508 -16.13 -11.75 60.66
C VAL A 508 -14.89 -11.93 61.54
N ALA A 509 -13.82 -11.19 61.26
CA ALA A 509 -12.61 -11.19 62.09
C ALA A 509 -12.87 -10.63 63.50
N HIS A 510 -13.68 -9.58 63.63
CA HIS A 510 -14.08 -9.02 64.93
C HIS A 510 -14.95 -9.99 65.74
N LYS A 511 -15.89 -10.68 65.08
CA LYS A 511 -16.79 -11.65 65.73
C LYS A 511 -16.04 -12.88 66.25
N ARG A 512 -15.02 -13.35 65.51
CA ARG A 512 -14.13 -14.46 65.96
C ARG A 512 -13.29 -14.08 67.18
N ARG A 513 -12.90 -12.80 67.35
CA ARG A 513 -12.19 -12.34 68.56
C ARG A 513 -13.07 -12.27 69.81
N ARG A 514 -14.38 -12.08 69.67
CA ARG A 514 -15.31 -12.02 70.84
C ARG A 514 -15.80 -13.38 71.34
N ILE A 515 -15.55 -14.47 70.61
CA ILE A 515 -15.94 -15.84 71.01
C ILE A 515 -14.80 -16.54 71.79
N ASN A 516 -13.59 -15.98 71.78
CA ASN A 516 -12.41 -16.48 72.51
C ASN A 516 -12.08 -15.65 73.76
N MET A 517 -13.09 -15.02 74.39
CA MET A 517 -12.97 -14.33 75.68
C MET A 517 -13.93 -14.94 76.69
#